data_AF-A0A9N9C1K6-F1
#
_entry.id   AF-A0A9N9C1K6-F1
#
_cell.length_a   1.000
_cell.length_b   1.000
_cell.length_c   1.000
_cell.angle_alpha   90.00
_cell.angle_beta   90.00
_cell.angle_gamma   90.00
#
_symmetry.space_group_name_H-M   'P 1'
#
loop_
_entity.id
_entity.type
_entity.pdbx_description
1 polymer ?
#
loop_
_entity_poly.entity_id
_entity_poly.type
_entity_poly.pdbx_seq_one_letter_code
_entity_poly.pdbx_strand_id
1 'polypeptide(L)'
;MKIVEKQLCYPYYHEIVEPDCYNKSSINNNGQDHMIVRKPLSFGEKITLMTKVLYKKQREENNTLELNSDYFQTMLEDAEPQLVEFFDELYNAFIPERQSVYNRKEDKKK
;
A
#
# COMPACT_ATOMS: atom_id res chain seq x y z
N MET A 1 34.46 -27.17 5.47
CA MET A 1 34.30 -25.77 5.04
C MET A 1 33.05 -25.24 5.73
N LYS A 2 33.18 -24.44 6.80
CA LYS A 2 32.01 -23.88 7.50
C LYS A 2 31.62 -22.58 6.81
N ILE A 3 30.49 -22.57 6.12
CA ILE A 3 29.90 -21.33 5.61
C ILE A 3 29.33 -20.62 6.84
N VAL A 4 30.01 -19.56 7.27
CA VAL A 4 29.48 -18.67 8.30
C VAL A 4 28.46 -17.78 7.60
N GLU A 5 27.19 -18.11 7.73
CA GLU A 5 26.09 -17.23 7.33
C GLU A 5 26.15 -16.00 8.24
N LYS A 6 26.87 -14.97 7.79
CA LYS A 6 26.87 -13.67 8.45
C LYS A 6 25.53 -13.02 8.13
N GLN A 7 24.59 -13.13 9.08
CA GLN A 7 23.38 -12.34 9.09
C GLN A 7 23.76 -10.86 8.94
N LEU A 8 23.22 -10.18 7.94
CA LEU A 8 23.49 -8.76 7.70
C LEU A 8 23.05 -8.01 8.97
N CYS A 9 24.01 -7.36 9.63
CA CYS A 9 23.75 -6.61 10.84
C CYS A 9 22.80 -5.45 10.55
N TYR A 10 21.94 -5.13 11.53
CA TYR A 10 20.89 -4.11 11.47
C TYR A 10 21.27 -2.78 10.77
N PRO A 11 22.49 -2.22 10.92
CA PRO A 11 22.87 -0.99 10.23
C PRO A 11 22.92 -1.13 8.71
N TYR A 12 23.39 -2.28 8.21
CA TYR A 12 23.55 -2.52 6.78
C TYR A 12 22.22 -2.92 6.10
N TYR A 13 21.28 -3.49 6.87
CA TYR A 13 19.92 -3.70 6.40
C TYR A 13 19.20 -2.38 6.09
N HIS A 14 19.35 -1.37 6.97
CA HIS A 14 18.77 -0.04 6.74
C HIS A 14 19.33 0.64 5.49
N GLU A 15 20.64 0.49 5.22
CA GLU A 15 21.30 1.12 4.06
C GLU A 15 20.85 0.53 2.71
N ILE A 16 20.47 -0.75 2.69
CA ILE A 16 20.03 -1.43 1.46
C ILE A 16 18.52 -1.28 1.24
N VAL A 17 17.73 -1.37 2.31
CA VAL A 17 16.26 -1.47 2.21
C VAL A 17 15.58 -0.10 2.24
N GLU A 18 16.22 0.92 2.82
CA GLU A 18 15.65 2.27 2.90
C GLU A 18 16.54 3.32 2.22
N PRO A 19 16.55 3.43 0.88
CA PRO A 19 17.38 4.45 0.25
C PRO A 19 16.87 5.89 0.46
N ASP A 20 15.61 6.16 0.83
CA ASP A 20 15.08 7.55 0.75
C ASP A 20 13.85 7.87 1.64
N CYS A 21 13.77 7.39 2.89
CA CYS A 21 12.73 7.85 3.82
C CYS A 21 12.98 9.27 4.40
N TYR A 22 14.13 9.90 4.08
CA TYR A 22 14.52 11.23 4.56
C TYR A 22 14.65 12.29 3.44
N ASN A 23 13.77 12.27 2.43
CA ASN A 23 13.54 13.46 1.62
C ASN A 23 12.32 14.20 2.16
N LYS A 24 12.54 15.03 3.18
CA LYS A 24 11.61 16.09 3.58
C LYS A 24 11.65 17.16 2.48
N SER A 25 11.03 16.89 1.34
CA SER A 25 10.75 17.94 0.37
C SER A 25 9.72 18.86 1.00
N SER A 26 10.14 20.11 1.23
CA SER A 26 9.29 21.20 1.65
C SER A 26 8.05 21.24 0.75
N ILE A 27 6.88 20.91 1.32
CA ILE A 27 5.60 21.15 0.69
C ILE A 27 5.47 22.67 0.58
N ASN A 28 5.72 23.22 -0.61
CA ASN A 28 5.35 24.58 -0.93
C ASN A 28 3.82 24.64 -1.03
N ASN A 29 3.18 25.22 -0.01
CA ASN A 29 1.77 25.58 -0.03
C ASN A 29 1.57 26.75 -1.00
N ASN A 30 1.46 26.44 -2.29
CA ASN A 30 0.86 27.38 -3.24
C ASN A 30 -0.55 26.87 -3.55
N GLY A 31 -1.54 27.56 -2.99
CA GLY A 31 -2.94 27.40 -3.33
C GLY A 31 -3.10 27.51 -4.83
N GLN A 32 -3.51 26.41 -5.44
CA GLN A 32 -3.91 26.33 -6.83
C GLN A 32 -5.34 25.79 -6.82
N ASP A 33 -6.28 26.71 -6.60
CA ASP A 33 -7.67 26.56 -7.03
C ASP A 33 -7.68 26.50 -8.55
N HIS A 34 -7.40 25.31 -9.09
CA HIS A 34 -7.64 24.99 -10.48
C HIS A 34 -8.74 23.94 -10.51
N MET A 35 -9.84 24.24 -11.22
CA MET A 35 -10.76 23.22 -11.71
C MET A 35 -9.97 22.26 -12.60
N ILE A 36 -9.39 21.22 -12.00
CA ILE A 36 -8.62 20.20 -12.71
C ILE A 36 -9.65 19.28 -13.37
N VAL A 37 -9.65 19.22 -14.69
CA VAL A 37 -10.08 18.02 -15.43
C VAL A 37 -9.19 16.90 -14.89
N ARG A 38 -9.66 16.19 -13.85
CA ARG A 38 -8.85 15.27 -13.05
C ARG A 38 -8.37 14.15 -13.98
N LYS A 39 -7.09 14.23 -14.36
CA LYS A 39 -6.38 13.09 -14.92
C LYS A 39 -6.61 11.90 -13.96
N PRO A 40 -6.99 10.71 -14.46
CA PRO A 40 -7.14 9.55 -13.60
C PRO A 40 -5.81 9.26 -12.89
N LEU A 41 -5.88 9.01 -11.59
CA LEU A 41 -4.72 8.64 -10.78
C LEU A 41 -4.12 7.35 -11.33
N SER A 42 -2.80 7.34 -11.48
CA SER A 42 -2.05 6.11 -11.74
C SER A 42 -2.13 5.17 -10.54
N PHE A 43 -1.90 3.88 -10.78
CA PHE A 43 -1.89 2.87 -9.72
C PHE A 43 -0.97 3.23 -8.54
N GLY A 44 0.25 3.72 -8.84
CA GLY A 44 1.20 4.13 -7.80
C GLY A 44 0.75 5.36 -6.98
N GLU A 45 0.04 6.30 -7.61
CA GLU A 45 -0.55 7.44 -6.90
C GLU A 45 -1.67 6.97 -5.98
N LYS A 46 -2.51 6.03 -6.43
CA LYS A 46 -3.55 5.41 -5.60
C LYS A 46 -2.96 4.64 -4.41
N ILE A 47 -1.87 3.89 -4.59
CA ILE A 47 -1.13 3.24 -3.47
C ILE A 47 -0.63 4.27 -2.46
N THR A 48 -0.05 5.38 -2.95
CA THR A 48 0.47 6.45 -2.10
C THR A 48 -0.65 7.07 -1.27
N LEU A 49 -1.80 7.31 -1.90
CA LEU A 49 -2.98 7.88 -1.28
C LEU A 49 -3.59 6.93 -0.23
N MET A 50 -3.75 5.64 -0.58
CA MET A 50 -4.19 4.58 0.32
C MET A 50 -3.29 4.49 1.56
N THR A 51 -1.97 4.45 1.38
CA THR A 51 -1.01 4.35 2.49
C THR A 51 -1.12 5.55 3.43
N LYS A 52 -1.35 6.76 2.91
CA LYS A 52 -1.58 7.96 3.73
C LYS A 52 -2.85 7.85 4.57
N VAL A 53 -3.96 7.40 3.97
CA VAL A 53 -5.23 7.16 4.68
C VAL A 53 -5.03 6.16 5.82
N LEU A 54 -4.37 5.03 5.53
CA LEU A 54 -4.11 3.99 6.52
C LEU A 54 -3.20 4.49 7.65
N TYR A 55 -2.14 5.21 7.32
CA TYR A 55 -1.23 5.78 8.31
C TYR A 55 -1.97 6.72 9.25
N LYS A 56 -2.81 7.61 8.71
CA LYS A 56 -3.61 8.55 9.49
C LYS A 56 -4.55 7.80 10.45
N LYS A 57 -5.33 6.84 9.94
CA LYS A 57 -6.24 6.06 10.78
C LYS A 57 -5.52 5.30 11.90
N GLN A 58 -4.37 4.71 11.60
CA GLN A 58 -3.63 3.93 12.58
C GLN A 58 -2.89 4.79 13.63
N ARG A 59 -2.28 5.90 13.20
CA ARG A 59 -1.33 6.68 14.03
C ARG A 59 -1.94 7.93 14.65
N GLU A 60 -2.87 8.59 13.95
CA GLU A 60 -3.48 9.83 14.44
C GLU A 60 -4.79 9.53 15.16
N GLU A 61 -5.59 8.61 14.63
CA GLU A 61 -6.90 8.25 15.20
C GLU A 61 -6.83 7.11 16.23
N ASN A 62 -5.66 6.47 16.40
CA ASN A 62 -5.43 5.29 17.24
C ASN A 62 -6.43 4.14 16.99
N ASN A 63 -6.96 4.06 15.76
CA ASN A 63 -7.86 2.99 15.38
C ASN A 63 -7.07 1.69 15.17
N THR A 64 -7.65 0.56 15.59
CA THR A 64 -7.13 -0.76 15.24
C THR A 64 -7.27 -0.99 13.74
N LEU A 65 -6.35 -1.77 13.18
CA LEU A 65 -6.40 -2.14 11.76
C LEU A 65 -7.70 -2.89 11.47
N GLU A 66 -8.50 -2.37 10.54
CA GLU A 66 -9.67 -3.08 10.03
C GLU A 66 -9.21 -4.24 9.15
N LEU A 67 -9.66 -5.45 9.48
CA LEU A 67 -9.23 -6.69 8.81
C LEU A 67 -10.34 -7.29 7.95
N ASN A 68 -11.59 -6.86 8.15
CA ASN A 68 -12.68 -7.29 7.31
C ASN A 68 -12.63 -6.55 5.97
N SER A 69 -12.66 -7.31 4.87
CA SER A 69 -12.52 -6.78 3.51
C SER A 69 -13.60 -5.75 3.14
N ASP A 70 -14.86 -6.04 3.46
CA ASP A 70 -15.99 -5.18 3.10
C ASP A 70 -15.90 -3.85 3.87
N TYR A 71 -15.63 -3.94 5.19
CA TYR A 71 -15.46 -2.75 6.02
C TYR A 71 -14.19 -1.96 5.68
N PHE A 72 -13.11 -2.64 5.30
CA PHE A 72 -11.87 -1.99 4.86
C PHE A 72 -12.09 -1.18 3.59
N GLN A 73 -12.81 -1.74 2.62
CA GLN A 73 -13.17 -1.03 1.39
C GLN A 73 -14.01 0.21 1.70
N THR A 74 -15.11 0.07 2.45
CA THR A 74 -15.96 1.23 2.81
C THR A 74 -15.17 2.28 3.58
N MET A 75 -14.33 1.85 4.52
CA MET A 75 -13.48 2.74 5.30
C MET A 75 -12.51 3.55 4.43
N LEU A 76 -11.99 2.94 3.36
CA LEU A 76 -11.06 3.57 2.43
C LEU A 76 -11.78 4.60 1.55
N GLU A 77 -12.93 4.22 1.00
CA GLU A 77 -13.75 5.05 0.11
C GLU A 77 -14.35 6.25 0.83
N ASP A 78 -14.82 6.06 2.08
CA ASP A 78 -15.33 7.13 2.95
C ASP A 78 -14.23 8.15 3.29
N ALA A 79 -13.00 7.69 3.50
CA ALA A 79 -11.87 8.55 3.85
C ALA A 79 -11.31 9.30 2.65
N GLU A 80 -11.33 8.69 1.46
CA GLU A 80 -10.79 9.27 0.24
C GLU A 80 -11.59 8.80 -0.99
N PRO A 81 -12.52 9.63 -1.50
CA PRO A 81 -13.37 9.27 -2.64
C PRO A 81 -12.62 8.97 -3.94
N GLN A 82 -11.34 9.36 -4.03
CA GLN A 82 -10.48 9.01 -5.17
C GLN A 82 -10.01 7.55 -5.16
N LEU A 83 -10.25 6.83 -4.06
CA LEU A 83 -9.94 5.41 -3.90
C LEU A 83 -11.15 4.49 -4.11
N VAL A 84 -12.29 5.04 -4.56
CA VAL A 84 -13.45 4.24 -4.97
C VAL A 84 -13.03 3.20 -6.01
N GLU A 85 -13.45 1.95 -5.79
CA GLU A 85 -13.11 0.76 -6.60
C GLU A 85 -11.60 0.39 -6.63
N PHE A 86 -10.72 1.16 -5.98
CA PHE A 86 -9.29 0.86 -5.98
C PHE A 86 -8.97 -0.43 -5.21
N PHE A 87 -9.76 -0.75 -4.19
CA PHE A 87 -9.57 -1.99 -3.43
C PHE A 87 -9.74 -3.23 -4.32
N ASP A 88 -10.75 -3.23 -5.20
CA ASP A 88 -10.96 -4.31 -6.17
C ASP A 88 -9.83 -4.37 -7.20
N GLU A 89 -9.37 -3.21 -7.69
CA GLU A 89 -8.20 -3.12 -8.58
C GLU A 89 -6.95 -3.74 -7.92
N LEU A 90 -6.73 -3.42 -6.64
CA LEU A 90 -5.64 -3.93 -5.83
C LEU A 90 -5.76 -5.45 -5.60
N TYR A 91 -6.94 -5.92 -5.24
CA TYR A 91 -7.22 -7.35 -5.01
C TYR A 91 -6.96 -8.18 -6.28
N ASN A 92 -7.45 -7.70 -7.42
CA ASN A 92 -7.23 -8.35 -8.71
C ASN A 92 -5.75 -8.34 -9.15
N ALA A 93 -4.99 -7.29 -8.79
CA ALA A 93 -3.55 -7.25 -9.06
C ALA A 93 -2.78 -8.29 -8.22
N PHE A 94 -3.23 -8.59 -7.00
CA PHE A 94 -2.59 -9.57 -6.11
C PHE A 94 -3.05 -11.00 -6.34
N ILE A 95 -4.24 -11.22 -6.90
CA ILE A 95 -4.71 -12.55 -7.29
C ILE A 95 -4.43 -12.76 -8.78
N PRO A 96 -3.29 -13.38 -9.13
CA PRO A 96 -3.04 -13.71 -10.53
C PRO A 96 -4.15 -14.65 -11.03
N GLU A 97 -4.91 -14.24 -12.06
CA GLU A 97 -5.89 -15.11 -12.73
C GLU A 97 -5.30 -16.47 -13.13
N ARG A 98 -3.99 -16.45 -13.43
CA ARG A 98 -3.13 -17.62 -13.66
C ARG A 98 -2.44 -18.08 -12.38
N GLN A 99 -3.20 -18.33 -11.32
CA GLN A 99 -2.72 -19.28 -10.31
C GLN A 99 -2.38 -20.58 -11.05
N SER A 100 -1.15 -21.06 -10.90
CA SER A 100 -0.74 -22.33 -11.50
C SER A 100 -1.75 -23.41 -11.11
N VAL A 101 -1.97 -24.38 -12.01
CA VAL A 101 -2.86 -25.53 -11.72
C VAL A 101 -2.46 -26.24 -10.42
N TYR A 102 -1.19 -26.10 -10.01
CA TYR A 102 -0.66 -26.59 -8.75
C TYR A 102 -1.23 -25.85 -7.53
N ASN A 103 -1.20 -24.51 -7.51
CA ASN A 103 -1.72 -23.72 -6.37
C ASN A 103 -3.23 -23.91 -6.18
N ARG A 104 -4.00 -24.01 -7.28
CA ARG A 104 -5.45 -24.32 -7.22
C ARG A 104 -5.77 -25.69 -6.61
N LYS A 105 -4.83 -26.66 -6.65
CA LYS A 105 -5.01 -27.98 -6.04
C LYS A 105 -4.71 -27.97 -4.55
N GLU A 106 -3.78 -27.12 -4.11
CA GLU A 106 -3.47 -26.94 -2.68
C GLU A 106 -4.61 -26.21 -1.93
N ASP A 107 -5.23 -25.19 -2.53
CA ASP A 107 -6.38 -24.48 -1.91
C ASP A 107 -7.62 -25.38 -1.69
N LYS A 108 -7.75 -26.45 -2.47
CA LYS A 108 -8.86 -27.41 -2.37
C LYS A 108 -8.65 -28.55 -1.37
N LYS A 109 -7.51 -28.58 -0.67
CA LYS A 109 -7.20 -29.60 0.35
C LYS A 109 -7.66 -29.23 1.77
N LYS A 110 -8.51 -28.21 1.92
CA LYS A 110 -9.13 -27.88 3.21
C LYS A 110 -10.36 -28.73 3.49
#